data_AF-A0A3C1Z1I9-F1
#
_entry.id   AF-A0A3C1Z1I9-F1
#
_cell.length_a   1.000
_cell.length_b   1.000
_cell.length_c   1.000
_cell.angle_alpha   90.00
_cell.angle_beta   90.00
_cell.angle_gamma   90.00
#
_symmetry.space_group_name_H-M   'P 1'
#
loop_
_entity.id
_entity.type
_entity.pdbx_description
1 polymer ?
#
loop_
_entity_poly.entity_id
_entity_poly.type
_entity_poly.pdbx_seq_one_letter_code
_entity_poly.pdbx_strand_id
1 'polypeptide(L)'
;AFLCRQTDLLIAAAKTGKVVNIKKGQFLSPPEMGNAVTKVEDAGNRRIVLTERGSSFGYNNLVVDMRSFPIMRRFGYPVVFDATHSVQLPGGGGTKSSGQREFVEPLACAAAGAGCDGFFMEVHPDPDSALSDGPNMVPLNALHSLLSRVLRICDAAATPPGR
;
A
#
# COMPACT_ATOMS: atom_id res chain seq x y z
N ALA A 1 9.56 -0.71 -0.28
CA ALA A 1 9.46 0.25 0.84
C ALA A 1 10.84 0.73 1.27
N PHE A 2 11.72 -0.13 1.79
CA PHE A 2 13.06 0.30 2.26
C PHE A 2 13.92 1.01 1.21
N LEU A 3 13.74 0.67 -0.06
CA LEU A 3 14.52 1.23 -1.16
C LEU A 3 13.88 2.44 -1.84
N CYS A 4 12.78 3.00 -1.32
CA CYS A 4 12.04 4.10 -1.96
C CYS A 4 12.81 5.42 -2.10
N ARG A 5 14.01 5.52 -1.50
CA ARG A 5 14.91 6.69 -1.61
C ARG A 5 16.13 6.45 -2.50
N GLN A 6 16.36 5.21 -2.96
CA GLN A 6 17.54 4.83 -3.73
C GLN A 6 17.44 5.37 -5.16
N THR A 7 18.18 6.44 -5.44
CA THR A 7 18.08 7.22 -6.68
C THR A 7 18.31 6.34 -7.92
N ASP A 8 19.40 5.58 -7.95
CA ASP A 8 19.75 4.77 -9.12
C ASP A 8 18.70 3.70 -9.40
N LEU A 9 18.10 3.11 -8.36
CA LEU A 9 17.03 2.13 -8.50
C LEU A 9 15.76 2.77 -9.12
N LEU A 10 15.37 3.95 -8.64
CA LEU A 10 14.20 4.68 -9.18
C LEU A 10 14.42 5.09 -10.64
N ILE A 11 15.60 5.62 -10.96
CA ILE A 11 15.96 6.02 -12.33
C ILE A 11 16.01 4.78 -13.24
N ALA A 12 16.60 3.68 -12.79
CA ALA A 12 16.66 2.44 -13.56
C ALA A 12 15.26 1.90 -13.85
N ALA A 13 14.37 1.88 -12.85
CA ALA A 13 12.97 1.48 -13.02
C ALA A 13 12.24 2.42 -14.00
N ALA A 14 12.44 3.74 -13.88
CA ALA A 14 11.84 4.74 -14.75
C ALA A 14 12.20 4.51 -16.23
N LYS A 15 13.50 4.25 -16.51
CA LYS A 15 14.04 4.01 -17.86
C LYS A 15 13.48 2.79 -18.57
N THR A 16 12.83 1.86 -17.85
CA THR A 16 12.14 0.72 -18.48
C THR A 16 10.90 1.13 -19.28
N GLY A 17 10.34 2.33 -19.02
CA GLY A 17 9.07 2.75 -19.58
C GLY A 17 7.86 1.93 -19.09
N LYS A 18 7.99 1.16 -18.01
CA LYS A 18 6.84 0.47 -17.37
C LYS A 18 6.22 1.36 -16.29
N VAL A 19 5.08 0.93 -15.74
CA VAL A 19 4.49 1.56 -14.56
C VAL A 19 5.42 1.33 -13.37
N VAL A 20 5.75 2.39 -12.63
CA VAL A 20 6.56 2.33 -11.42
C VAL A 20 5.65 2.48 -10.21
N ASN A 21 5.45 1.39 -9.48
CA ASN A 21 4.75 1.43 -8.20
C ASN A 21 5.74 1.63 -7.04
N ILE A 22 5.69 2.80 -6.40
CA ILE A 22 6.58 3.18 -5.30
C ILE A 22 5.86 2.92 -3.97
N LYS A 23 6.25 1.84 -3.29
CA LYS A 23 5.82 1.55 -1.91
C LYS A 23 6.44 2.56 -0.95
N LYS A 24 5.63 3.39 -0.28
CA LYS A 24 6.08 4.36 0.73
C LYS A 24 6.93 3.65 1.80
N GLY A 25 8.08 4.24 2.12
CA GLY A 25 8.92 3.76 3.21
C GLY A 25 8.19 3.92 4.54
N GLN A 26 8.32 2.94 5.45
CA GLN A 26 7.75 3.04 6.80
C GLN A 26 8.32 4.23 7.60
N PHE A 27 9.48 4.73 7.18
CA PHE A 27 10.17 5.90 7.72
C PHE A 27 9.85 7.22 7.00
N LEU A 28 9.03 7.22 5.94
CA LEU A 28 8.68 8.43 5.20
C LEU A 28 7.29 8.94 5.59
N SER A 29 7.20 10.26 5.73
CA SER A 29 5.92 10.97 5.73
C SER A 29 5.32 11.01 4.31
N PRO A 30 3.99 11.15 4.17
CA PRO A 30 3.35 11.21 2.86
C PRO A 30 3.86 12.34 1.93
N PRO A 31 4.12 13.59 2.40
CA PRO A 31 4.67 14.64 1.55
C PRO A 31 6.06 14.34 0.98
N GLU A 32 6.90 13.59 1.70
CA GLU A 32 8.25 13.26 1.25
C GLU A 32 8.28 12.33 0.03
N MET A 33 7.17 11.65 -0.26
CA MET A 33 7.04 10.83 -1.48
C MET A 33 7.17 11.65 -2.76
N GLY A 34 6.92 12.97 -2.71
CA GLY A 34 7.15 13.88 -3.84
C GLY A 34 8.58 13.80 -4.38
N ASN A 35 9.58 13.62 -3.51
CA ASN A 35 10.98 13.47 -3.96
C ASN A 35 11.22 12.20 -4.77
N ALA A 36 10.51 11.11 -4.45
CA ALA A 36 10.60 9.87 -5.21
C ALA A 36 9.87 9.99 -6.56
N VAL A 37 8.73 10.71 -6.57
CA VAL A 37 8.00 11.06 -7.81
C VAL A 37 8.89 11.86 -8.75
N THR A 38 9.48 12.97 -8.29
CA THR A 38 10.34 13.83 -9.12
C THR A 38 11.49 13.05 -9.74
N LYS A 39 12.15 12.14 -9.02
CA LYS A 39 13.23 11.30 -9.58
C LYS A 39 12.76 10.42 -10.75
N VAL A 40 11.55 9.88 -10.68
CA VAL A 40 10.99 9.04 -11.75
C VAL A 40 10.53 9.90 -12.93
N GLU A 41 9.97 11.08 -12.66
CA GLU A 41 9.59 12.07 -13.68
C GLU A 41 10.80 12.62 -14.44
N ASP A 42 11.85 13.05 -13.73
CA ASP A 42 13.10 13.58 -14.29
C ASP A 42 13.83 12.54 -15.16
N ALA A 43 13.65 11.26 -14.85
CA ALA A 43 14.13 10.14 -15.66
C ALA A 43 13.24 9.83 -16.87
N GLY A 44 12.21 10.64 -17.13
CA GLY A 44 11.36 10.58 -18.33
C GLY A 44 10.13 9.67 -18.21
N ASN A 45 9.71 9.27 -17.01
CA ASN A 45 8.56 8.38 -16.83
C ASN A 45 7.47 9.00 -15.95
N ARG A 46 6.27 9.19 -16.52
CA ARG A 46 5.08 9.71 -15.83
C ARG A 46 4.03 8.62 -15.54
N ARG A 47 4.40 7.33 -15.60
CA ARG A 47 3.52 6.22 -15.22
C ARG A 47 3.85 5.77 -13.81
N ILE A 48 3.37 6.54 -12.82
CA ILE A 48 3.71 6.34 -11.41
C ILE A 48 2.45 5.93 -10.64
N VAL A 49 2.61 5.00 -9.70
CA VAL A 49 1.63 4.66 -8.67
C VAL A 49 2.33 4.78 -7.33
N LEU A 50 1.65 5.35 -6.33
CA LEU A 50 2.16 5.43 -4.96
C LEU A 50 1.41 4.42 -4.11
N THR A 51 2.09 3.69 -3.24
CA THR A 51 1.42 2.73 -2.34
C THR A 51 1.67 3.04 -0.87
N GLU A 52 0.59 3.25 -0.12
CA GLU A 52 0.59 3.24 1.34
C GLU A 52 0.72 1.80 1.86
N ARG A 53 1.57 1.58 2.87
CA ARG A 53 1.83 0.26 3.47
C ARG A 53 2.13 0.32 4.98
N GLY A 54 1.72 1.39 5.64
CA GLY A 54 1.99 1.67 7.05
C GLY A 54 3.26 2.49 7.28
N SER A 55 3.26 3.21 8.40
CA SER A 55 4.40 3.95 8.96
C SER A 55 4.82 3.33 10.28
N SER A 56 6.11 3.36 10.61
CA SER A 56 6.63 2.83 11.88
C SER A 56 5.93 3.52 13.06
N PHE A 57 5.42 2.72 13.99
CA PHE A 57 4.73 3.22 15.19
C PHE A 57 5.29 2.55 16.44
N GLY A 58 6.40 3.10 16.94
CA GLY A 58 7.20 2.42 17.96
C GLY A 58 7.92 1.20 17.37
N TYR A 59 8.28 0.26 18.24
CA TYR A 59 8.96 -0.97 17.82
C TYR A 59 7.96 -2.05 17.39
N ASN A 60 8.34 -2.80 16.35
CA ASN A 60 7.62 -3.98 15.86
C ASN A 60 6.15 -3.75 15.47
N ASN A 61 5.77 -2.50 15.16
CA ASN A 61 4.40 -2.15 14.82
C ASN A 61 4.32 -1.09 13.72
N LEU A 62 3.17 -1.06 13.04
CA LEU A 62 2.85 -0.12 11.98
C LEU A 62 1.49 0.54 12.24
N VAL A 63 1.34 1.78 11.80
CA VAL A 63 0.07 2.49 11.76
C VAL A 63 -0.19 3.03 10.35
N VAL A 64 -1.44 2.96 9.91
CA VAL A 64 -1.88 3.56 8.65
C VAL A 64 -2.49 4.93 8.95
N ASP A 65 -1.81 5.98 8.51
CA ASP A 65 -2.37 7.33 8.54
C ASP A 65 -3.25 7.55 7.31
N MET A 66 -4.57 7.47 7.48
CA MET A 66 -5.54 7.62 6.38
C MET A 66 -5.46 8.98 5.67
N ARG A 67 -4.81 10.00 6.26
CA ARG A 67 -4.55 11.28 5.59
C ARG A 67 -3.54 11.14 4.45
N SER A 68 -2.78 10.04 4.41
CA SER A 68 -1.75 9.83 3.39
C SER A 68 -2.32 9.72 1.98
N PHE A 69 -3.53 9.17 1.82
CA PHE A 69 -4.19 9.03 0.51
C PHE A 69 -4.43 10.39 -0.17
N PRO A 70 -5.17 11.34 0.44
CA PRO A 70 -5.37 12.65 -0.19
C PRO A 70 -4.09 13.49 -0.26
N ILE A 71 -3.10 13.27 0.61
CA ILE A 71 -1.80 13.97 0.51
C ILE A 71 -1.02 13.48 -0.71
N MET A 72 -0.84 12.16 -0.87
CA MET A 72 -0.08 11.58 -1.98
C MET A 72 -0.78 11.79 -3.32
N ARG A 73 -2.12 11.81 -3.34
CA ARG A 73 -2.90 12.11 -4.55
C ARG A 73 -2.59 13.49 -5.15
N ARG A 74 -2.16 14.47 -4.34
CA ARG A 74 -1.78 15.82 -4.81
C ARG A 74 -0.62 15.82 -5.80
N PHE A 75 0.16 14.73 -5.85
CA PHE A 75 1.23 14.58 -6.85
C PHE A 75 0.69 14.20 -8.25
N GLY A 76 -0.62 14.01 -8.41
CA GLY A 76 -1.24 13.73 -9.71
C GLY A 76 -1.20 12.26 -10.14
N TYR A 77 -0.94 11.35 -9.20
CA TYR A 77 -0.78 9.91 -9.46
C TYR A 77 -1.73 9.07 -8.61
N PRO A 78 -2.17 7.89 -9.09
CA PRO A 78 -2.98 6.96 -8.30
C PRO A 78 -2.28 6.52 -7.02
N VAL A 79 -3.05 6.42 -5.93
CA VAL A 79 -2.60 5.97 -4.62
C VAL A 79 -3.28 4.65 -4.25
N VAL A 80 -2.47 3.59 -4.16
CA VAL A 80 -2.90 2.24 -3.77
C VAL A 80 -2.72 2.03 -2.27
N PHE A 81 -3.61 1.25 -1.67
CA PHE A 81 -3.44 0.74 -0.31
C PHE A 81 -2.96 -0.71 -0.31
N ASP A 82 -1.81 -0.98 0.31
CA ASP A 82 -1.32 -2.34 0.59
C ASP A 82 -1.93 -2.84 1.90
N ALA A 83 -3.01 -3.60 1.79
CA ALA A 83 -3.80 -3.99 2.96
C ALA A 83 -3.12 -5.08 3.79
N THR A 84 -2.27 -5.92 3.18
CA THR A 84 -1.61 -7.03 3.88
C THR A 84 -0.32 -6.58 4.57
N HIS A 85 0.54 -5.80 3.93
CA HIS A 85 1.77 -5.35 4.59
C HIS A 85 1.54 -4.25 5.64
N SER A 86 0.39 -3.58 5.59
CA SER A 86 0.01 -2.58 6.60
C SER A 86 -0.34 -3.20 7.97
N VAL A 87 -0.68 -4.49 8.01
CA VAL A 87 -0.96 -5.23 9.26
C VAL A 87 0.21 -6.08 9.72
N GLN A 88 1.37 -5.91 9.09
CA GLN A 88 2.60 -6.59 9.46
C GLN A 88 3.10 -6.09 10.82
N LEU A 89 3.61 -7.02 11.63
CA LEU A 89 4.39 -6.72 12.83
C LEU A 89 5.88 -6.97 12.52
N PRO A 90 6.65 -5.92 12.13
CA PRO A 90 8.02 -6.11 11.65
C PRO A 90 8.91 -6.73 12.72
N GLY A 91 9.48 -7.91 12.45
CA GLY A 91 10.29 -8.64 13.44
C GLY A 91 9.50 -9.22 14.63
N GLY A 92 8.16 -9.13 14.63
CA GLY A 92 7.32 -9.60 15.74
C GLY A 92 7.33 -11.11 15.94
N GLY A 93 7.86 -11.89 14.99
CA GLY A 93 8.06 -13.33 15.08
C GLY A 93 9.50 -13.73 15.47
N GLY A 94 10.30 -12.81 15.99
CA GLY A 94 11.72 -13.03 16.33
C GLY A 94 12.61 -13.01 15.09
N THR A 95 12.73 -14.12 14.39
CA THR A 95 13.55 -14.24 13.16
C THR A 95 12.81 -13.89 11.87
N LYS A 96 11.50 -13.64 11.95
CA LYS A 96 10.62 -13.28 10.83
C LYS A 96 9.60 -12.23 11.25
N SER A 97 8.99 -11.58 10.26
CA SER A 97 7.80 -10.75 10.51
C SER A 97 6.62 -11.62 10.94
N SER A 98 5.79 -11.07 11.82
CA SER A 98 4.44 -11.58 12.08
C SER A 98 3.41 -10.68 11.39
N GLY A 99 2.14 -10.85 11.71
CA GLY A 99 1.03 -10.18 11.06
C GLY A 99 -0.28 -10.37 11.79
N GLN A 100 -1.24 -9.50 11.46
CA GLN A 100 -2.58 -9.53 12.02
C GLN A 100 -3.62 -9.50 10.89
N ARG A 101 -3.73 -10.61 10.15
CA ARG A 101 -4.62 -10.72 8.99
C ARG A 101 -6.08 -10.35 9.29
N GLU A 102 -6.53 -10.51 10.53
CA GLU A 102 -7.85 -10.11 11.00
C GLU A 102 -8.14 -8.61 10.77
N PHE A 103 -7.09 -7.78 10.63
CA PHE A 103 -7.24 -6.35 10.35
C PHE A 103 -7.17 -5.97 8.86
N VAL A 104 -6.97 -6.93 7.95
CA VAL A 104 -6.90 -6.63 6.51
C VAL A 104 -8.22 -6.07 5.99
N GLU A 105 -9.34 -6.75 6.26
CA GLU A 105 -10.67 -6.30 5.81
C GLU A 105 -11.07 -4.93 6.40
N PRO A 106 -11.00 -4.68 7.72
CA PRO A 106 -11.41 -3.39 8.26
C PRO A 106 -10.51 -2.23 7.77
N LEU A 107 -9.19 -2.44 7.63
CA LEU A 107 -8.31 -1.39 7.09
C LEU A 107 -8.53 -1.16 5.59
N ALA A 108 -8.81 -2.21 4.81
CA ALA A 108 -9.18 -2.06 3.39
C ALA A 108 -10.49 -1.27 3.24
N CYS A 109 -11.48 -1.55 4.09
CA CYS A 109 -12.72 -0.78 4.14
C CYS A 109 -12.48 0.69 4.51
N ALA A 110 -11.58 0.95 5.48
CA ALA A 110 -11.23 2.32 5.86
C ALA A 110 -10.50 3.07 4.73
N ALA A 111 -9.57 2.40 4.02
CA ALA A 111 -8.90 2.97 2.87
C ALA A 111 -9.86 3.24 1.69
N ALA A 112 -10.84 2.37 1.47
CA ALA A 112 -11.93 2.60 0.52
C ALA A 112 -12.71 3.89 0.86
N GLY A 113 -13.10 4.05 2.12
CA GLY A 113 -13.82 5.25 2.58
C GLY A 113 -12.96 6.52 2.59
N ALA A 114 -11.65 6.39 2.83
CA ALA A 114 -10.68 7.49 2.67
C ALA A 114 -10.38 7.81 1.18
N GLY A 115 -10.92 6.99 0.27
CA GLY A 115 -10.85 7.13 -1.16
C GLY A 115 -9.46 6.84 -1.70
N CYS A 116 -8.86 5.68 -1.44
CA CYS A 116 -7.71 5.20 -2.22
C CYS A 116 -8.13 4.82 -3.66
N ASP A 117 -7.19 4.84 -4.61
CA ASP A 117 -7.46 4.57 -6.04
C ASP A 117 -7.32 3.08 -6.40
N GLY A 118 -6.85 2.25 -5.47
CA GLY A 118 -6.72 0.82 -5.67
C GLY A 118 -6.22 0.09 -4.43
N PHE A 119 -6.15 -1.23 -4.53
CA PHE A 119 -5.73 -2.13 -3.45
C PHE A 119 -4.63 -3.08 -3.92
N PHE A 120 -3.70 -3.36 -3.01
CA PHE A 120 -2.74 -4.44 -3.09
C PHE A 120 -2.99 -5.40 -1.94
N MET A 121 -3.09 -6.70 -2.23
CA MET A 121 -3.33 -7.76 -1.26
C MET A 121 -2.57 -9.01 -1.67
N GLU A 122 -1.88 -9.63 -0.71
CA GLU A 122 -1.32 -10.97 -0.89
C GLU A 122 -2.32 -12.03 -0.42
N VAL A 123 -2.41 -13.12 -1.18
CA VAL A 123 -3.43 -14.14 -1.03
C VAL A 123 -2.77 -15.51 -1.13
N HIS A 124 -3.19 -16.45 -0.28
CA HIS A 124 -2.71 -17.83 -0.34
C HIS A 124 -3.87 -18.80 -0.07
N PRO A 125 -3.91 -19.99 -0.70
CA PRO A 125 -4.90 -21.01 -0.38
C PRO A 125 -4.86 -21.45 1.08
N ASP A 126 -3.65 -21.55 1.64
CA ASP A 126 -3.37 -21.86 3.04
C ASP A 126 -2.30 -20.91 3.61
N PRO A 127 -2.66 -19.72 4.09
CA PRO A 127 -1.68 -18.73 4.54
C PRO A 127 -0.69 -19.23 5.61
N ASP A 128 -1.04 -20.26 6.38
CA ASP A 128 -0.20 -20.77 7.46
C ASP A 128 0.95 -21.65 6.90
N SER A 129 0.80 -22.17 5.67
CA SER A 129 1.85 -22.88 4.93
C SER A 129 2.67 -21.97 4.01
N ALA A 130 2.40 -20.65 3.99
CA ALA A 130 3.10 -19.73 3.09
C ALA A 130 4.58 -19.56 3.47
N LEU A 131 5.46 -19.49 2.47
CA LEU A 131 6.91 -19.41 2.67
C LEU A 131 7.38 -18.03 3.17
N SER A 132 6.60 -16.97 2.94
CA SER A 132 6.83 -15.62 3.43
C SER A 132 5.49 -14.96 3.75
N ASP A 133 5.47 -14.07 4.73
CA ASP A 133 4.36 -13.17 5.06
C ASP A 133 2.99 -13.82 5.30
N GLY A 134 2.93 -15.14 5.47
CA GLY A 134 1.71 -15.90 5.76
C GLY A 134 0.79 -15.27 6.81
N PRO A 135 1.28 -14.80 7.97
CA PRO A 135 0.47 -14.11 8.98
C PRO A 135 -0.33 -12.90 8.48
N ASN A 136 0.08 -12.26 7.37
CA ASN A 136 -0.59 -11.11 6.76
C ASN A 136 -1.52 -11.48 5.60
N MET A 137 -1.34 -12.66 5.00
CA MET A 137 -2.03 -13.02 3.76
C MET A 137 -3.52 -13.30 3.99
N VAL A 138 -4.33 -12.92 3.01
CA VAL A 138 -5.77 -13.23 2.97
C VAL A 138 -5.94 -14.69 2.52
N PRO A 139 -6.74 -15.51 3.21
CA PRO A 139 -7.13 -16.83 2.70
C PRO A 139 -7.88 -16.69 1.37
N LEU A 140 -7.49 -17.47 0.35
CA LEU A 140 -8.07 -17.37 -1.00
C LEU A 140 -9.60 -17.51 -1.02
N ASN A 141 -10.15 -18.38 -0.18
CA ASN A 141 -11.60 -18.58 -0.05
C ASN A 141 -12.35 -17.37 0.56
N ALA A 142 -11.66 -16.47 1.26
CA ALA A 142 -12.23 -15.26 1.86
C ALA A 142 -12.15 -14.04 0.92
N LEU A 143 -11.29 -14.09 -0.11
CA LEU A 143 -10.99 -12.95 -0.97
C LEU A 143 -12.24 -12.35 -1.63
N HIS A 144 -13.12 -13.20 -2.18
CA HIS A 144 -14.33 -12.73 -2.87
C HIS A 144 -15.24 -11.90 -1.94
N SER A 145 -15.47 -12.39 -0.72
CA SER A 145 -16.31 -11.69 0.27
C SER A 145 -15.70 -10.35 0.67
N LEU A 146 -14.38 -10.34 0.92
CA LEU A 146 -13.62 -9.14 1.25
C LEU A 146 -13.75 -8.09 0.12
N LEU A 147 -13.42 -8.46 -1.12
CA LEU A 147 -13.50 -7.56 -2.27
C LEU A 147 -14.91 -7.03 -2.50
N SER A 148 -15.94 -7.89 -2.38
CA SER A 148 -17.34 -7.49 -2.53
C SER A 148 -17.75 -6.42 -1.51
N ARG A 149 -17.19 -6.46 -0.29
CA ARG A 149 -17.44 -5.43 0.72
C ARG A 149 -16.68 -4.15 0.43
N VAL A 150 -15.40 -4.25 0.08
CA VAL A 150 -14.54 -3.10 -0.25
C VAL A 150 -15.12 -2.32 -1.43
N LEU A 151 -15.51 -3.00 -2.51
CA LEU A 151 -16.10 -2.37 -3.70
C LEU A 151 -17.40 -1.63 -3.38
N ARG A 152 -18.29 -2.20 -2.56
CA ARG A 152 -19.51 -1.50 -2.12
C ARG A 152 -19.22 -0.20 -1.37
N ILE A 153 -18.13 -0.15 -0.61
CA ILE A 153 -17.71 1.07 0.08
C ILE A 153 -17.11 2.06 -0.91
N CYS A 154 -16.28 1.61 -1.86
CA CYS A 154 -15.78 2.46 -2.94
C CYS A 154 -16.92 3.12 -3.71
N ASP A 155 -17.94 2.36 -4.10
CA ASP A 155 -19.11 2.87 -4.83
C ASP A 155 -19.91 3.88 -3.99
N ALA A 156 -20.07 3.62 -2.69
CA ALA A 156 -20.78 4.52 -1.78
C ALA A 156 -19.99 5.79 -1.44
N ALA A 157 -18.66 5.71 -1.41
CA ALA A 157 -17.76 6.82 -1.12
C ALA A 157 -17.43 7.68 -2.36
N ALA A 158 -17.67 7.17 -3.56
CA ALA A 158 -17.48 7.92 -4.79
C ALA A 158 -18.37 9.17 -4.78
N THR A 159 -17.74 10.36 -4.78
CA THR A 159 -18.47 11.61 -4.95
C THR A 159 -19.12 11.60 -6.34
N PRO A 160 -20.44 11.84 -6.46
CA PRO A 160 -21.06 11.98 -7.77
C PRO A 160 -20.37 13.12 -8.54
N PRO A 161 -20.16 12.97 -9.85
CA PRO A 161 -19.61 14.06 -10.65
C PRO A 161 -20.53 15.29 -10.54
N GLY A 162 -20.02 16.40 -9.99
CA GLY A 162 -20.73 17.70 -9.99
C GLY A 162 -21.14 18.31 -8.63
N ARG A 163 -20.39 18.10 -7.55
CA ARG A 163 -20.46 18.95 -6.34
C ARG A 163 -19.18 19.73 -6.12
#